data_AF-A0A958KD15-F1
#
_entry.id   AF-A0A958KD15-F1
#
_cell.length_a   1.000
_cell.length_b   1.000
_cell.length_c   1.000
_cell.angle_alpha   90.00
_cell.angle_beta   90.00
_cell.angle_gamma   90.00
#
_symmetry.space_group_name_H-M   'P 1'
#
loop_
_entity.id
_entity.type
_entity.pdbx_description
1 polymer ?
#
loop_
_entity_poly.entity_id
_entity_poly.type
_entity_poly.pdbx_seq_one_letter_code
_entity_poly.pdbx_strand_id
1 'polypeptide(L)'
;MIDSKNWKEETIIAFDLETTGKYPLGAEICEMAAVKWKGGEVVDTFQTLIKPTALMSQEVINIHGISNSMVEGAPQISEKIEEFWNFVQDGYLVAHHAPFDMGFLAIEFERKKLKFPERPVLCSSLLSRRAIPESPNHKLQTLVSFLKFPEAQAHRALDDAKQGLRLTVECFKRIGEVKSMSDIVKYQKVKLAWSDYSILALKSQPSYRALVEAAESKQPVQIVYQGGSRKGQARTVHPEGIVRTYKGDFLVAKDDLSAVVPKRYFFNKITNSSL
;
A
#
# COMPACT_ATOMS: atom_id res chain seq x y z
N MET A 1 -21.84 -17.33 -0.02
CA MET A 1 -21.22 -18.66 -0.16
C MET A 1 -20.10 -18.78 0.86
N ILE A 2 -20.10 -19.82 1.67
CA ILE A 2 -18.96 -20.13 2.56
C ILE A 2 -17.88 -20.68 1.63
N ASP A 3 -16.77 -19.95 1.52
CA ASP A 3 -15.60 -20.40 0.77
C ASP A 3 -15.04 -21.64 1.47
N SER A 4 -15.43 -22.83 0.99
CA SER A 4 -15.10 -24.12 1.60
C SER A 4 -13.81 -24.71 1.06
N LYS A 5 -13.11 -24.01 0.16
CA LYS A 5 -11.90 -24.50 -0.47
C LYS A 5 -10.69 -24.34 0.45
N ASN A 6 -9.82 -25.34 0.42
CA ASN A 6 -8.57 -25.30 1.15
C ASN A 6 -7.71 -24.15 0.62
N TRP A 7 -7.14 -23.31 1.50
CA TRP A 7 -6.24 -22.23 1.08
C TRP A 7 -5.07 -22.74 0.21
N LYS A 8 -4.69 -24.02 0.34
CA LYS A 8 -3.65 -24.64 -0.49
C LYS A 8 -4.03 -24.80 -1.96
N GLU A 9 -5.32 -24.84 -2.26
CA GLU A 9 -5.87 -24.98 -3.61
C GLU A 9 -6.14 -23.61 -4.26
N GLU A 10 -5.96 -22.53 -3.50
CA GLU A 10 -6.19 -21.17 -3.95
C GLU A 10 -4.98 -20.60 -4.68
N THR A 11 -5.26 -19.62 -5.54
CA THR A 11 -4.20 -18.83 -6.17
C THR A 11 -3.87 -17.65 -5.27
N ILE A 12 -2.64 -17.62 -4.76
CA ILE A 12 -2.12 -16.54 -3.91
C ILE A 12 -1.14 -15.74 -4.73
N ILE A 13 -1.25 -14.42 -4.72
CA ILE A 13 -0.35 -13.55 -5.47
C ILE A 13 0.27 -12.58 -4.49
N ALA A 14 1.56 -12.81 -4.18
CA ALA A 14 2.33 -11.90 -3.37
C ALA A 14 2.92 -10.81 -4.26
N PHE A 15 2.84 -9.56 -3.85
CA PHE A 15 3.39 -8.43 -4.60
C PHE A 15 4.10 -7.45 -3.67
N ASP A 16 4.97 -6.64 -4.26
CA ASP A 16 5.76 -5.63 -3.57
C ASP A 16 6.14 -4.52 -4.56
N LEU A 17 6.31 -3.30 -4.05
CA LEU A 17 6.69 -2.12 -4.82
C LEU A 17 7.90 -1.43 -4.19
N GLU A 18 8.81 -0.99 -5.04
CA GLU A 18 9.77 0.05 -4.67
C GLU A 18 9.29 1.40 -5.21
N THR A 19 9.46 2.46 -4.41
CA THR A 19 8.91 3.78 -4.72
C THR A 19 9.92 4.88 -4.48
N THR A 20 9.69 6.03 -5.12
CA THR A 20 10.53 7.22 -4.98
C THR A 20 10.28 8.00 -3.68
N GLY A 21 9.46 7.46 -2.78
CA GLY A 21 9.08 8.13 -1.54
C GLY A 21 7.93 7.46 -0.79
N LYS A 22 7.61 8.02 0.38
CA LYS A 22 6.76 7.34 1.39
C LYS A 22 5.25 7.37 1.10
N TYR A 23 4.79 8.35 0.34
CA TYR A 23 3.37 8.56 0.05
C TYR A 23 3.18 8.85 -1.43
N PRO A 24 2.06 8.45 -2.03
CA PRO A 24 1.77 8.70 -3.44
C PRO A 24 1.34 10.17 -3.69
N LEU A 25 2.02 11.11 -3.05
CA LEU A 25 1.81 12.55 -3.11
C LEU A 25 3.00 13.22 -3.81
N GLY A 26 3.25 12.79 -5.04
CA GLY A 26 4.43 13.18 -5.83
C GLY A 26 5.56 12.15 -5.81
N ALA A 27 5.49 11.12 -4.95
CA ALA A 27 6.28 9.91 -5.13
C ALA A 27 5.60 8.96 -6.13
N GLU A 28 6.41 8.16 -6.80
CA GLU A 28 6.02 7.26 -7.88
C GLU A 28 6.59 5.87 -7.65
N ILE A 29 6.03 4.86 -8.30
CA ILE A 29 6.58 3.50 -8.32
C ILE A 29 7.80 3.47 -9.23
N CYS A 30 8.92 2.88 -8.79
CA CYS A 30 10.14 2.69 -9.58
C CYS A 30 10.48 1.20 -9.84
N GLU A 31 9.89 0.27 -9.09
CA GLU A 31 9.87 -1.16 -9.40
C GLU A 31 8.55 -1.76 -8.91
N MET A 32 8.02 -2.72 -9.67
CA MET A 32 6.88 -3.53 -9.23
C MET A 32 7.14 -4.99 -9.53
N ALA A 33 6.78 -5.86 -8.59
CA ALA A 33 6.88 -7.29 -8.78
C ALA A 33 5.70 -8.03 -8.16
N ALA A 34 5.39 -9.19 -8.73
CA ALA A 34 4.43 -10.12 -8.19
C ALA A 34 4.85 -11.57 -8.43
N VAL A 35 4.46 -12.45 -7.52
CA VAL A 35 4.74 -13.88 -7.55
C VAL A 35 3.42 -14.62 -7.39
N LYS A 36 3.07 -15.41 -8.39
CA LYS A 36 1.85 -16.21 -8.41
C LYS A 36 2.15 -17.60 -7.87
N TRP A 37 1.42 -17.98 -6.84
CA TRP A 37 1.53 -19.27 -6.17
C TRP A 37 0.22 -20.03 -6.31
N LYS A 38 0.32 -21.30 -6.68
CA LYS A 38 -0.84 -22.20 -6.82
C LYS A 38 -0.40 -23.63 -6.54
N GLY A 39 -1.18 -24.35 -5.72
CA GLY A 39 -0.97 -25.78 -5.52
C GLY A 39 0.35 -26.16 -4.82
N GLY A 40 0.94 -25.26 -4.03
CA GLY A 40 2.18 -25.55 -3.31
C GLY A 40 3.43 -24.89 -3.92
N GLU A 41 3.37 -24.42 -5.16
CA GLU A 41 4.53 -23.91 -5.88
C GLU A 41 4.30 -22.54 -6.52
N VAL A 42 5.41 -21.86 -6.85
CA VAL A 42 5.39 -20.63 -7.64
C VAL A 42 5.22 -21.03 -9.11
N VAL A 43 4.15 -20.56 -9.73
CA VAL A 43 3.79 -20.93 -11.12
C VAL A 43 4.07 -19.81 -12.13
N ASP A 44 4.25 -18.57 -11.66
CA ASP A 44 4.47 -17.42 -12.52
C ASP A 44 5.04 -16.23 -11.73
N THR A 45 5.74 -15.32 -12.42
CA THR A 45 6.30 -14.09 -11.82
C THR A 45 6.18 -12.91 -12.77
N PHE A 46 5.88 -11.75 -12.21
CA PHE A 46 5.93 -10.46 -12.89
C PHE A 46 7.01 -9.61 -12.21
N GLN A 47 7.84 -8.93 -12.99
CA GLN A 47 8.80 -7.94 -12.48
C GLN A 47 9.09 -6.91 -13.57
N THR A 48 9.04 -5.62 -13.21
CA THR A 48 9.47 -4.56 -14.11
C THR A 48 9.96 -3.35 -13.32
N LEU A 49 11.03 -2.72 -13.83
CA LEU A 49 11.40 -1.37 -13.43
C LEU A 49 10.43 -0.38 -14.08
N ILE A 50 10.17 0.73 -13.41
CA ILE A 50 9.31 1.80 -13.90
C ILE A 50 10.11 3.10 -13.88
N LYS A 51 10.02 3.87 -14.96
CA LYS A 51 10.65 5.19 -15.05
C LYS A 51 9.80 6.24 -14.34
N PRO A 52 10.27 6.81 -13.21
CA PRO A 52 9.59 7.93 -12.58
C PRO A 52 9.72 9.20 -13.44
N THR A 53 8.83 10.17 -13.23
CA THR A 53 8.89 11.46 -13.93
C THR A 53 10.00 12.38 -13.43
N ALA A 54 10.49 12.16 -12.20
CA ALA A 54 11.58 12.92 -11.59
C ALA A 54 12.74 12.01 -11.14
N LEU A 55 13.95 12.58 -11.06
CA LEU A 55 15.11 11.85 -10.54
C LEU A 55 14.91 11.47 -9.07
N MET A 56 15.21 10.21 -8.74
CA MET A 56 15.27 9.72 -7.37
C MET A 56 16.46 10.35 -6.65
N SER A 57 16.25 10.71 -5.37
CA SER A 57 17.30 11.19 -4.49
C SER A 57 18.26 10.06 -4.10
N GLN A 58 19.48 10.39 -3.69
CA GLN A 58 20.43 9.38 -3.21
C GLN A 58 19.92 8.63 -1.99
N GLU A 59 19.12 9.27 -1.13
CA GLU A 59 18.48 8.63 0.03
C GLU A 59 17.58 7.48 -0.41
N VAL A 60 16.72 7.70 -1.41
CA VAL A 60 15.83 6.69 -1.98
C VAL A 60 16.62 5.58 -2.66
N ILE A 61 17.61 5.94 -3.49
CA ILE A 61 18.48 4.97 -4.15
C ILE A 61 19.21 4.09 -3.14
N ASN A 62 19.63 4.63 -1.99
CA ASN A 62 20.31 3.85 -0.94
C ASN A 62 19.40 2.84 -0.25
N ILE A 63 18.07 2.99 -0.34
CA ILE A 63 17.11 2.04 0.25
C ILE A 63 17.03 0.78 -0.61
N HIS A 64 16.70 0.92 -1.90
CA HIS A 64 16.40 -0.20 -2.79
C HIS A 64 17.49 -0.50 -3.83
N GLY A 65 18.52 0.33 -3.93
CA GLY A 65 19.65 0.14 -4.84
C GLY A 65 19.33 0.33 -6.32
N ILE A 66 18.16 0.89 -6.65
CA ILE A 66 17.75 1.16 -8.04
C ILE A 66 18.22 2.57 -8.38
N SER A 67 19.17 2.70 -9.29
CA SER A 67 19.71 4.00 -9.70
C SER A 67 18.82 4.69 -10.74
N ASN A 68 19.00 6.00 -10.91
CA ASN A 68 18.38 6.75 -12.00
C ASN A 68 18.79 6.22 -13.39
N SER A 69 20.00 5.67 -13.54
CA SER A 69 20.45 5.06 -14.80
C SER A 69 19.76 3.72 -15.10
N MET A 70 19.40 2.93 -14.08
CA MET A 70 18.66 1.68 -14.27
C MET A 70 17.25 1.92 -14.81
N VAL A 71 16.60 3.00 -14.39
CA VAL A 71 15.22 3.34 -14.80
C VAL A 71 15.14 4.26 -16.01
N GLU A 72 16.26 4.74 -16.53
CA GLU A 72 16.29 5.73 -17.62
C GLU A 72 15.59 5.23 -18.90
N GLY A 73 15.77 3.95 -19.22
CA GLY A 73 15.13 3.26 -20.34
C GLY A 73 13.93 2.39 -19.95
N ALA A 74 13.50 2.42 -18.70
CA ALA A 74 12.35 1.64 -18.23
C ALA A 74 11.02 2.22 -18.76
N PRO A 75 9.96 1.39 -18.88
CA PRO A 75 8.64 1.86 -19.27
C PRO A 75 8.03 2.78 -18.21
N GLN A 76 7.05 3.60 -18.62
CA GLN A 76 6.22 4.36 -17.70
C GLN A 76 5.18 3.47 -17.02
N ILE A 77 4.72 3.89 -15.84
CA ILE A 77 3.67 3.18 -15.09
C ILE A 77 2.40 2.95 -15.91
N SER A 78 2.03 3.94 -16.73
CA SER A 78 0.84 3.89 -17.60
C SER A 78 0.89 2.78 -18.65
N GLU A 79 2.07 2.29 -18.99
CA GLU A 79 2.29 1.20 -19.95
C GLU A 79 2.21 -0.17 -19.28
N LYS A 80 2.51 -0.27 -17.98
CA LYS A 80 2.64 -1.54 -17.25
C LYS A 80 1.54 -1.84 -16.24
N ILE A 81 0.81 -0.82 -15.77
CA ILE A 81 -0.20 -1.01 -14.73
C ILE A 81 -1.33 -1.96 -15.14
N GLU A 82 -1.73 -1.96 -16.41
CA GLU A 82 -2.77 -2.86 -16.92
C GLU A 82 -2.26 -4.31 -17.02
N GLU A 83 -1.00 -4.51 -17.42
CA GLU A 83 -0.34 -5.82 -17.44
C GLU A 83 -0.23 -6.38 -16.01
N PHE A 84 0.20 -5.56 -15.05
CA PHE A 84 0.23 -5.91 -13.64
C PHE A 84 -1.16 -6.26 -13.12
N TRP A 85 -2.17 -5.42 -13.41
CA TRP A 85 -3.55 -5.67 -13.00
C TRP A 85 -4.08 -7.01 -13.53
N ASN A 86 -3.86 -7.30 -14.82
CA ASN A 86 -4.24 -8.56 -15.44
C ASN A 86 -3.55 -9.77 -14.77
N PHE A 87 -2.30 -9.61 -14.33
CA PHE A 87 -1.56 -10.65 -13.61
C PHE A 87 -2.18 -10.97 -12.25
N VAL A 88 -2.67 -9.94 -11.54
CA VAL A 88 -3.04 -10.04 -10.12
C VAL A 88 -4.54 -10.23 -9.85
N GLN A 89 -5.42 -9.82 -10.77
CA GLN A 89 -6.85 -9.67 -10.49
C GLN A 89 -7.58 -10.93 -10.01
N ASP A 90 -7.19 -12.11 -10.46
CA ASP A 90 -7.91 -13.37 -10.19
C ASP A 90 -7.47 -14.07 -8.90
N GLY A 91 -6.40 -13.59 -8.25
CA GLY A 91 -5.83 -14.20 -7.06
C GLY A 91 -6.26 -13.57 -5.73
N TYR A 92 -5.85 -14.22 -4.64
CA TYR A 92 -5.81 -13.61 -3.31
C TYR A 92 -4.50 -12.83 -3.16
N LEU A 93 -4.62 -11.51 -3.03
CA LEU A 93 -3.47 -10.62 -2.99
C LEU A 93 -2.84 -10.53 -1.61
N VAL A 94 -1.52 -10.52 -1.59
CA VAL A 94 -0.72 -10.43 -0.36
C VAL A 94 0.44 -9.46 -0.56
N ALA A 95 0.68 -8.59 0.41
CA ALA A 95 1.91 -7.79 0.46
C ALA A 95 2.41 -7.65 1.89
N HIS A 96 3.71 -7.41 2.08
CA HIS A 96 4.24 -7.12 3.40
C HIS A 96 4.02 -5.64 3.72
N HIS A 97 3.28 -5.35 4.79
CA HIS A 97 2.82 -3.97 5.05
C HIS A 97 1.95 -3.40 3.90
N ALA A 98 1.10 -4.27 3.35
CA ALA A 98 0.20 -4.01 2.21
C ALA A 98 -0.49 -2.63 2.11
N PRO A 99 -0.92 -1.97 3.21
CA PRO A 99 -1.47 -0.61 3.13
C PRO A 99 -0.59 0.41 2.41
N PHE A 100 0.73 0.22 2.42
CA PHE A 100 1.66 1.04 1.67
C PHE A 100 1.47 0.86 0.15
N ASP A 101 1.65 -0.36 -0.34
CA ASP A 101 1.57 -0.71 -1.76
C ASP A 101 0.18 -0.46 -2.34
N MET A 102 -0.85 -0.79 -1.56
CA MET A 102 -2.25 -0.52 -1.93
C MET A 102 -2.51 0.96 -2.16
N GLY A 103 -1.87 1.86 -1.40
CA GLY A 103 -2.03 3.29 -1.56
C GLY A 103 -1.50 3.79 -2.90
N PHE A 104 -0.37 3.25 -3.38
CA PHE A 104 0.18 3.57 -4.69
C PHE A 104 -0.66 2.95 -5.81
N LEU A 105 -0.93 1.64 -5.73
CA LEU A 105 -1.68 0.92 -6.77
C LEU A 105 -3.12 1.42 -6.92
N ALA A 106 -3.79 1.82 -5.83
CA ALA A 106 -5.15 2.32 -5.92
C ALA A 106 -5.24 3.59 -6.78
N ILE A 107 -4.26 4.49 -6.67
CA ILE A 107 -4.18 5.69 -7.49
C ILE A 107 -3.92 5.33 -8.96
N GLU A 108 -3.00 4.40 -9.23
CA GLU A 108 -2.70 4.00 -10.61
C GLU A 108 -3.85 3.24 -11.28
N PHE A 109 -4.56 2.39 -10.54
CA PHE A 109 -5.78 1.74 -11.01
C PHE A 109 -6.88 2.76 -11.32
N GLU A 110 -7.12 3.76 -10.46
CA GLU A 110 -8.09 4.82 -10.73
C GLU A 110 -7.69 5.69 -11.94
N ARG A 111 -6.42 6.07 -12.05
CA ARG A 111 -5.88 6.83 -13.18
C ARG A 111 -6.11 6.11 -14.51
N LYS A 112 -5.90 4.79 -14.54
CA LYS A 112 -6.11 3.93 -15.71
C LYS A 112 -7.57 3.48 -15.87
N LYS A 113 -8.47 3.87 -14.96
CA LYS A 113 -9.89 3.45 -14.92
C LYS A 113 -10.08 1.93 -14.83
N LEU A 114 -9.12 1.24 -14.20
CA LEU A 114 -9.21 -0.19 -13.92
C LEU A 114 -10.11 -0.42 -12.70
N LYS A 115 -10.83 -1.54 -12.69
CA LYS A 115 -11.60 -1.93 -11.51
C LYS A 115 -10.66 -2.36 -10.41
N PHE A 116 -11.00 -2.04 -9.16
CA PHE A 116 -10.29 -2.64 -8.06
C PHE A 116 -10.56 -4.14 -7.95
N PRO A 117 -9.56 -4.95 -7.52
CA PRO A 117 -9.82 -6.32 -7.14
C PRO A 117 -10.90 -6.40 -6.05
N GLU A 118 -11.82 -7.37 -6.18
CA GLU A 118 -12.97 -7.47 -5.26
C GLU A 118 -12.57 -7.99 -3.87
N ARG A 119 -11.52 -8.81 -3.81
CA ARG A 119 -11.08 -9.47 -2.59
C ARG A 119 -10.23 -8.53 -1.73
N PRO A 120 -10.42 -8.52 -0.39
CA PRO A 120 -9.51 -7.81 0.51
C PRO A 120 -8.08 -8.36 0.41
N VAL A 121 -7.11 -7.46 0.59
CA VAL A 121 -5.69 -7.82 0.60
C VAL A 121 -5.28 -8.40 1.94
N LEU A 122 -4.45 -9.43 1.91
CA LEU A 122 -3.77 -9.95 3.09
C LEU A 122 -2.45 -9.22 3.32
N CYS A 123 -2.14 -8.93 4.57
CA CYS A 123 -0.92 -8.27 4.98
C CYS A 123 -0.11 -9.23 5.83
N SER A 124 1.03 -9.70 5.31
CA SER A 124 1.88 -10.65 6.02
C SER A 124 2.45 -10.06 7.32
N SER A 125 2.62 -8.74 7.42
CA SER A 125 2.96 -8.05 8.67
C SER A 125 1.82 -8.08 9.71
N LEU A 126 0.55 -8.02 9.29
CA LEU A 126 -0.59 -8.15 10.21
C LEU A 126 -0.79 -9.59 10.67
N LEU A 127 -0.63 -10.55 9.75
CA LEU A 127 -0.72 -11.98 10.07
C LEU A 127 0.39 -12.41 11.03
N SER A 128 1.64 -12.04 10.74
CA SER A 128 2.80 -12.43 11.57
C SER A 128 2.73 -11.88 12.99
N ARG A 129 2.11 -10.71 13.24
CA ARG A 129 1.88 -10.17 14.60
C ARG A 129 1.12 -11.09 15.52
N ARG A 130 0.30 -11.98 14.94
CA ARG A 130 -0.55 -12.90 15.69
C ARG A 130 -0.02 -14.33 15.60
N ALA A 131 0.53 -14.72 14.45
CA ALA A 131 1.04 -16.07 14.21
C ALA A 131 2.48 -16.28 14.71
N ILE A 132 3.24 -15.20 14.90
CA ILE A 132 4.67 -15.23 15.28
C ILE A 132 4.95 -14.13 16.34
N PRO A 133 4.24 -14.12 17.48
CA PRO A 133 4.39 -13.07 18.49
C PRO A 133 5.80 -13.01 19.12
N GLU A 134 6.58 -14.07 18.97
CA GLU A 134 7.94 -14.19 19.52
C GLU A 134 9.02 -13.47 18.69
N SER A 135 8.69 -12.95 17.49
CA SER A 135 9.63 -12.18 16.68
C SER A 135 9.93 -10.82 17.33
N PRO A 136 11.19 -10.32 17.33
CA PRO A 136 11.54 -9.03 17.94
C PRO A 136 10.75 -7.85 17.38
N ASN A 137 10.43 -7.90 16.09
CA ASN A 137 9.51 -7.00 15.42
C ASN A 137 8.95 -7.69 14.15
N HIS A 138 8.09 -6.99 13.42
CA HIS A 138 7.41 -7.54 12.23
C HIS A 138 7.78 -6.81 10.94
N LYS A 139 9.03 -6.35 10.83
CA LYS A 139 9.65 -5.99 9.55
C LYS A 139 9.98 -7.29 8.80
N LEU A 140 9.85 -7.29 7.48
CA LEU A 140 10.05 -8.48 6.66
C LEU A 140 11.43 -9.12 6.89
N GLN A 141 12.49 -8.32 6.87
CA GLN A 141 13.87 -8.80 6.98
C GLN A 141 14.15 -9.37 8.38
N THR A 142 13.57 -8.79 9.44
CA THR A 142 13.63 -9.38 10.78
C THR A 142 12.96 -10.75 10.81
N LEU A 143 11.78 -10.91 10.18
CA LEU A 143 11.07 -12.18 10.11
C LEU A 143 11.78 -13.22 9.24
N VAL A 144 12.37 -12.80 8.10
CA VAL A 144 13.18 -13.65 7.22
C VAL A 144 14.35 -14.24 8.00
N SER A 145 15.12 -13.41 8.71
CA SER A 145 16.22 -13.88 9.56
C SER A 145 15.73 -14.74 10.73
N PHE A 146 14.66 -14.32 11.41
CA PHE A 146 14.10 -15.04 12.56
C PHE A 146 13.65 -16.47 12.19
N LEU A 147 12.98 -16.61 11.06
CA LEU A 147 12.49 -17.89 10.54
C LEU A 147 13.54 -18.67 9.75
N LYS A 148 14.75 -18.12 9.59
CA LYS A 148 15.86 -18.71 8.83
C LYS A 148 15.47 -19.04 7.38
N PHE A 149 14.71 -18.15 6.74
CA PHE A 149 14.45 -18.26 5.32
C PHE A 149 15.74 -18.03 4.51
N PRO A 150 15.83 -18.57 3.28
CA PRO A 150 16.97 -18.30 2.41
C PRO A 150 17.21 -16.81 2.26
N GLU A 151 18.47 -16.39 2.29
CA GLU A 151 18.84 -15.00 2.04
C GLU A 151 18.40 -14.59 0.63
N ALA A 152 18.03 -13.32 0.50
CA ALA A 152 17.65 -12.69 -0.76
C ALA A 152 18.11 -11.22 -0.72
N GLN A 153 18.14 -10.55 -1.86
CA GLN A 153 18.49 -9.13 -1.88
C GLN A 153 17.33 -8.33 -1.29
N ALA A 154 17.54 -7.77 -0.09
CA ALA A 154 16.55 -6.90 0.53
C ALA A 154 16.31 -5.65 -0.32
N HIS A 155 15.07 -5.16 -0.31
CA HIS A 155 14.65 -3.96 -1.06
C HIS A 155 14.81 -4.13 -2.58
N ARG A 156 14.47 -5.32 -3.05
CA ARG A 156 14.20 -5.61 -4.45
C ARG A 156 12.83 -6.24 -4.51
N ALA A 157 11.93 -5.64 -5.30
CA ALA A 157 10.51 -5.95 -5.23
C ALA A 157 10.23 -7.45 -5.44
N LEU A 158 10.93 -8.12 -6.38
CA LEU A 158 10.68 -9.54 -6.64
C LEU A 158 11.14 -10.43 -5.48
N ASP A 159 12.28 -10.11 -4.86
CA ASP A 159 12.80 -10.88 -3.74
C ASP A 159 11.94 -10.68 -2.49
N ASP A 160 11.52 -9.44 -2.22
CA ASP A 160 10.63 -9.13 -1.11
C ASP A 160 9.21 -9.69 -1.32
N ALA A 161 8.69 -9.74 -2.55
CA ALA A 161 7.45 -10.46 -2.87
C ALA A 161 7.57 -11.97 -2.62
N LYS A 162 8.69 -12.60 -3.00
CA LYS A 162 8.96 -14.03 -2.71
C LYS A 162 9.06 -14.29 -1.20
N GLN A 163 9.75 -13.43 -0.44
CA GLN A 163 9.84 -13.57 1.01
C GLN A 163 8.50 -13.32 1.69
N GLY A 164 7.73 -12.33 1.22
CA GLY A 164 6.37 -12.04 1.65
C GLY A 164 5.43 -13.24 1.44
N LEU A 165 5.54 -13.93 0.31
CA LEU A 165 4.83 -15.18 0.04
C LEU A 165 5.22 -16.28 1.04
N ARG A 166 6.53 -16.55 1.21
CA ARG A 166 7.02 -17.56 2.16
C ARG A 166 6.53 -17.31 3.58
N LEU A 167 6.64 -16.05 4.03
CA LEU A 167 6.16 -15.62 5.34
C LEU A 167 4.64 -15.83 5.48
N THR A 168 3.88 -15.53 4.44
CA THR A 168 2.42 -15.73 4.44
C THR A 168 2.07 -17.20 4.57
N VAL A 169 2.70 -18.07 3.79
CA VAL A 169 2.50 -19.52 3.87
C VAL A 169 2.90 -20.05 5.26
N GLU A 170 4.00 -19.55 5.85
CA GLU A 170 4.39 -19.92 7.21
C GLU A 170 3.38 -19.44 8.26
N CYS A 171 2.85 -18.23 8.12
CA CYS A 171 1.75 -17.76 8.96
C CYS A 171 0.54 -18.70 8.84
N PHE A 172 0.15 -19.10 7.63
CA PHE A 172 -0.99 -20.00 7.42
C PHE A 172 -0.79 -21.35 8.11
N LYS A 173 0.43 -21.92 8.02
CA LYS A 173 0.79 -23.16 8.72
C LYS A 173 0.68 -23.01 10.23
N ARG A 174 1.19 -21.91 10.80
CA ARG A 174 1.18 -21.65 12.24
C ARG A 174 -0.19 -21.33 12.82
N ILE A 175 -1.08 -20.73 12.04
CA ILE A 175 -2.46 -20.48 12.48
C ILE A 175 -3.23 -21.80 12.69
N GLY A 176 -2.78 -22.90 12.08
CA GLY A 176 -3.30 -24.24 12.35
C GLY A 176 -4.65 -24.50 11.69
N GLU A 177 -5.76 -24.34 12.43
CA GLU A 177 -7.14 -24.73 12.07
C GLU A 177 -7.74 -24.02 10.85
N VAL A 178 -6.97 -23.17 10.17
CA VAL A 178 -7.40 -22.48 8.97
C VAL A 178 -7.59 -23.47 7.83
N LYS A 179 -8.84 -23.62 7.42
CA LYS A 179 -9.23 -24.46 6.29
C LYS A 179 -9.57 -23.64 5.05
N SER A 180 -9.76 -22.32 5.15
CA SER A 180 -10.16 -21.49 4.01
C SER A 180 -9.51 -20.09 4.01
N MET A 181 -9.56 -19.40 2.88
CA MET A 181 -9.13 -18.00 2.79
C MET A 181 -10.03 -17.06 3.60
N SER A 182 -11.31 -17.40 3.74
CA SER A 182 -12.24 -16.67 4.60
C SER A 182 -11.77 -16.65 6.06
N ASP A 183 -11.25 -17.78 6.56
CA ASP A 183 -10.73 -17.87 7.93
C ASP A 183 -9.47 -17.02 8.10
N ILE A 184 -8.59 -16.97 7.09
CA ILE A 184 -7.39 -16.13 7.08
C ILE A 184 -7.76 -14.64 7.13
N VAL A 185 -8.70 -14.23 6.29
CA VAL A 185 -9.18 -12.83 6.25
C VAL A 185 -9.76 -12.44 7.62
N LYS A 186 -10.53 -13.33 8.27
CA LYS A 186 -11.04 -13.10 9.64
C LYS A 186 -9.90 -13.06 10.67
N TYR A 187 -8.90 -13.92 10.53
CA TYR A 187 -7.76 -13.99 11.46
C TYR A 187 -6.92 -12.69 11.43
N GLN A 188 -6.80 -12.05 10.27
CA GLN A 188 -6.12 -10.76 10.12
C GLN A 188 -6.77 -9.63 10.96
N LYS A 189 -8.07 -9.74 11.29
CA LYS A 189 -8.91 -8.76 12.01
C LYS A 189 -9.13 -7.43 11.31
N VAL A 190 -8.16 -6.96 10.53
CA VAL A 190 -8.26 -5.76 9.72
C VAL A 190 -8.65 -6.16 8.30
N LYS A 191 -9.79 -5.68 7.83
CA LYS A 191 -10.18 -5.80 6.43
C LYS A 191 -9.46 -4.72 5.63
N LEU A 192 -8.64 -5.11 4.66
CA LEU A 192 -7.96 -4.19 3.74
C LEU A 192 -8.68 -4.23 2.39
N ALA A 193 -9.79 -3.52 2.25
CA ALA A 193 -10.53 -3.45 1.00
C ALA A 193 -9.96 -2.35 0.10
N TRP A 194 -9.84 -2.61 -1.20
CA TRP A 194 -9.37 -1.61 -2.17
C TRP A 194 -10.26 -0.37 -2.24
N SER A 195 -11.57 -0.53 -2.01
CA SER A 195 -12.52 0.60 -1.92
C SER A 195 -12.13 1.63 -0.86
N ASP A 196 -11.44 1.20 0.21
CA ASP A 196 -10.99 2.08 1.29
C ASP A 196 -9.79 2.94 0.87
N TYR A 197 -9.18 2.66 -0.28
CA TYR A 197 -8.08 3.43 -0.87
C TYR A 197 -8.52 4.29 -2.06
N SER A 198 -9.79 4.22 -2.45
CA SER A 198 -10.36 5.01 -3.54
C SER A 198 -10.39 6.51 -3.20
N ILE A 199 -9.83 7.35 -4.07
CA ILE A 199 -10.02 8.81 -3.97
C ILE A 199 -11.37 9.19 -4.55
N LEU A 200 -11.82 8.51 -5.61
CA LEU A 200 -13.11 8.77 -6.24
C LEU A 200 -14.29 8.49 -5.28
N ALA A 201 -14.25 7.37 -4.55
CA ALA A 201 -15.27 7.04 -3.55
C ALA A 201 -15.17 7.93 -2.30
N LEU A 202 -14.01 8.52 -2.02
CA LEU A 202 -13.88 9.54 -0.97
C LEU A 202 -14.55 10.85 -1.42
N LYS A 203 -14.31 11.27 -2.66
CA LYS A 203 -14.87 12.50 -3.24
C LYS A 203 -16.40 12.49 -3.31
N SER A 204 -17.00 11.32 -3.50
CA SER A 204 -18.47 11.19 -3.53
C SER A 204 -19.13 11.39 -2.17
N GLN A 205 -18.37 11.37 -1.07
CA GLN A 205 -18.89 11.63 0.27
C GLN A 205 -18.93 13.14 0.53
N PRO A 206 -20.11 13.73 0.81
CA PRO A 206 -20.25 15.18 0.98
C PRO A 206 -19.33 15.79 2.05
N SER A 207 -19.07 15.05 3.13
CA SER A 207 -18.20 15.49 4.23
C SER A 207 -16.73 15.65 3.85
N TYR A 208 -16.27 15.00 2.77
CA TYR A 208 -14.87 15.00 2.35
C TYR A 208 -14.65 15.66 0.99
N ARG A 209 -15.72 15.95 0.25
CA ARG A 209 -15.66 16.51 -1.10
C ARG A 209 -14.78 17.76 -1.19
N ALA A 210 -14.97 18.74 -0.31
CA ALA A 210 -14.18 19.97 -0.29
C ALA A 210 -12.69 19.71 -0.08
N LEU A 211 -12.33 18.79 0.82
CA LEU A 211 -10.94 18.41 1.08
C LEU A 211 -10.30 17.73 -0.14
N VAL A 212 -11.06 16.84 -0.81
CA VAL A 212 -10.59 16.15 -2.02
C VAL A 212 -10.41 17.14 -3.18
N GLU A 213 -11.39 18.00 -3.44
CA GLU A 213 -11.31 19.01 -4.50
C GLU A 213 -10.15 19.99 -4.27
N ALA A 214 -9.92 20.43 -3.03
CA ALA A 214 -8.76 21.25 -2.68
C ALA A 214 -7.42 20.52 -2.91
N ALA A 215 -7.35 19.23 -2.52
CA ALA A 215 -6.17 18.39 -2.70
C ALA A 215 -5.81 18.12 -4.17
N GLU A 216 -6.81 17.92 -5.02
CA GLU A 216 -6.65 17.72 -6.46
C GLU A 216 -6.23 19.02 -7.17
N SER A 217 -6.87 20.14 -6.84
CA SER A 217 -6.63 21.44 -7.46
C SER A 217 -5.45 22.23 -6.86
N LYS A 218 -4.83 21.69 -5.80
CA LYS A 218 -3.79 22.35 -5.00
C LYS A 218 -4.21 23.73 -4.47
N GLN A 219 -5.51 23.90 -4.21
CA GLN A 219 -6.06 25.14 -3.69
C GLN A 219 -6.08 25.13 -2.16
N PRO A 220 -5.91 26.29 -1.51
CA PRO A 220 -6.07 26.39 -0.07
C PRO A 220 -7.48 25.94 0.37
N VAL A 221 -7.58 25.38 1.57
CA VAL A 221 -8.86 24.98 2.17
C VAL A 221 -8.88 25.38 3.64
N GLN A 222 -10.01 25.90 4.09
CA GLN A 222 -10.22 26.18 5.50
C GLN A 222 -10.66 24.91 6.22
N ILE A 223 -10.04 24.61 7.36
CA ILE A 223 -10.39 23.48 8.22
C ILE A 223 -10.51 23.88 9.68
N VAL A 224 -11.40 23.20 10.42
CA VAL A 224 -11.41 23.21 11.88
C VAL A 224 -10.83 21.88 12.38
N TYR A 225 -9.64 21.92 12.98
CA TYR A 225 -8.88 20.72 13.36
C TYR A 225 -8.77 20.53 14.88
N GLN A 226 -9.12 19.35 15.35
CA GLN A 226 -9.17 18.99 16.78
C GLN A 226 -7.85 18.43 17.33
N GLY A 227 -6.75 18.49 16.55
CA GLY A 227 -5.43 18.03 16.96
C GLY A 227 -4.40 19.17 17.08
N GLY A 228 -3.29 18.86 17.77
CA GLY A 228 -2.17 19.78 17.94
C GLY A 228 -2.43 20.91 18.94
N SER A 229 -1.54 21.91 18.96
CA SER A 229 -1.56 23.03 19.92
C SER A 229 -2.70 24.02 19.71
N ARG A 230 -3.28 24.08 18.51
CA ARG A 230 -4.36 25.02 18.13
C ARG A 230 -5.68 24.29 17.92
N LYS A 231 -6.05 23.45 18.88
CA LYS A 231 -7.25 22.60 18.83
C LYS A 231 -8.52 23.44 18.65
N GLY A 232 -9.37 23.04 17.70
CA GLY A 232 -10.66 23.66 17.44
C GLY A 232 -10.59 25.03 16.74
N GLN A 233 -9.40 25.54 16.44
CA GLN A 233 -9.24 26.79 15.71
C GLN A 233 -9.30 26.53 14.20
N ALA A 234 -10.02 27.41 13.50
CA ALA A 234 -10.00 27.47 12.05
C ALA A 234 -8.60 27.84 11.55
N ARG A 235 -8.20 27.26 10.42
CA ARG A 235 -6.95 27.56 9.74
C ARG A 235 -7.08 27.26 8.26
N THR A 236 -6.35 28.03 7.45
CA THR A 236 -6.14 27.72 6.05
C THR A 236 -4.95 26.80 5.93
N VAL A 237 -5.12 25.71 5.17
CA VAL A 237 -4.04 24.79 4.84
C VAL A 237 -3.90 24.68 3.33
N HIS A 238 -2.69 24.39 2.87
CA HIS A 238 -2.30 24.21 1.46
C HIS A 238 -2.05 22.73 1.20
N PRO A 239 -3.01 22.01 0.60
CA PRO A 239 -2.92 20.58 0.37
C PRO A 239 -1.78 20.17 -0.57
N GLU A 240 -1.01 19.18 -0.14
CA GLU A 240 -0.15 18.38 -1.03
C GLU A 240 -0.89 17.15 -1.54
N GLY A 241 -1.80 16.59 -0.75
CA GLY A 241 -2.72 15.56 -1.19
C GLY A 241 -3.26 14.72 -0.04
N ILE A 242 -4.00 13.67 -0.39
CA ILE A 242 -4.67 12.79 0.57
C ILE A 242 -4.00 11.44 0.58
N VAL A 243 -3.75 10.92 1.78
CA VAL A 243 -3.30 9.54 1.98
C VAL A 243 -4.44 8.76 2.60
N ARG A 244 -4.90 7.73 1.89
CA ARG A 244 -5.87 6.76 2.37
C ARG A 244 -5.16 5.65 3.14
N THR A 245 -5.69 5.25 4.29
CA THR A 245 -5.13 4.11 5.04
C THR A 245 -6.15 3.54 6.01
N TYR A 246 -6.08 2.23 6.27
CA TYR A 246 -6.95 1.55 7.24
C TYR A 246 -6.88 2.10 8.67
N LYS A 247 -5.82 2.86 9.02
CA LYS A 247 -5.66 3.50 10.35
C LYS A 247 -6.29 4.89 10.44
N GLY A 248 -6.87 5.39 9.37
CA GLY A 248 -7.49 6.71 9.30
C GLY A 248 -6.84 7.59 8.24
N ASP A 249 -7.67 8.07 7.33
CA ASP A 249 -7.29 8.95 6.23
C ASP A 249 -6.80 10.30 6.74
N PHE A 250 -5.87 10.91 6.01
CA PHE A 250 -5.35 12.23 6.35
C PHE A 250 -4.98 13.05 5.13
N LEU A 251 -5.16 14.37 5.28
CA LEU A 251 -4.63 15.38 4.37
C LEU A 251 -3.18 15.66 4.75
N VAL A 252 -2.28 15.62 3.78
CA VAL A 252 -0.95 16.21 3.92
C VAL A 252 -1.02 17.63 3.40
N ALA A 253 -0.68 18.60 4.24
CA ALA A 253 -0.78 20.02 3.88
C ALA A 253 0.19 20.89 4.67
N LYS A 254 0.54 22.05 4.11
CA LYS A 254 1.24 23.13 4.82
C LYS A 254 0.23 24.06 5.50
N ASP A 255 0.57 24.59 6.67
CA ASP A 255 -0.26 25.55 7.42
C ASP A 255 0.41 26.92 7.31
N ASP A 256 -0.39 27.95 6.98
CA ASP A 256 0.06 29.34 6.80
C ASP A 256 0.95 29.84 7.94
N LEU A 257 0.68 29.39 9.16
CA LEU A 257 1.32 29.92 10.36
C LEU A 257 2.56 29.13 10.81
N SER A 258 2.95 28.07 10.09
CA SER A 258 4.12 27.25 10.47
C SER A 258 5.01 26.87 9.29
N ALA A 259 4.86 27.57 8.17
CA ALA A 259 5.29 27.16 6.84
C ALA A 259 6.79 26.85 6.71
N VAL A 260 7.14 25.55 6.68
CA VAL A 260 8.16 24.96 5.78
C VAL A 260 7.81 23.47 5.53
N VAL A 261 7.41 22.75 6.58
CA VAL A 261 7.24 21.28 6.53
C VAL A 261 5.75 20.87 6.51
N PRO A 262 5.34 20.03 5.55
CA PRO A 262 3.98 19.49 5.50
C PRO A 262 3.61 18.68 6.75
N LYS A 263 2.36 18.80 7.19
CA LYS A 263 1.81 18.08 8.36
C LYS A 263 0.66 17.19 7.93
N ARG A 264 0.35 16.21 8.79
CA ARG A 264 -0.81 15.32 8.62
C ARG A 264 -2.01 15.84 9.41
N TYR A 265 -3.12 16.05 8.72
CA TYR A 265 -4.42 16.39 9.28
C TYR A 265 -5.36 15.20 9.11
N PHE A 266 -5.56 14.44 10.19
CA PHE A 266 -6.42 13.25 10.16
C PHE A 266 -7.88 13.65 10.01
N PHE A 267 -8.59 12.99 9.10
CA PHE A 267 -9.97 13.32 8.74
C PHE A 267 -10.92 13.17 9.94
N ASN A 268 -10.73 12.16 10.78
CA ASN A 268 -11.50 11.97 12.01
C ASN A 268 -11.31 13.08 13.07
N LYS A 269 -10.40 14.03 12.83
CA LYS A 269 -10.17 15.20 13.68
C LYS A 269 -10.53 16.51 12.97
N ILE A 270 -11.01 16.46 11.72
CA ILE A 270 -11.51 17.63 11.00
C ILE A 270 -13.03 17.67 11.21
N THR A 271 -13.52 18.72 11.87
CA THR A 271 -14.96 18.85 12.19
C THR A 271 -15.72 19.72 11.20
N ASN A 272 -15.00 20.54 10.42
CA ASN A 272 -15.57 21.36 9.35
C ASN A 272 -14.48 21.64 8.30
N SER A 273 -14.87 21.74 7.03
CA SER A 273 -14.00 22.12 5.92
C SER A 273 -14.78 22.87 4.84
N SER A 274 -14.23 23.97 4.33
CA SER A 274 -14.82 24.75 3.24
C SER A 274 -13.73 25.28 2.30
N LEU A 275 -14.03 25.31 1.00
CA LEU A 275 -13.24 26.00 -0.02
C LEU A 275 -13.35 27.52 0.15
#